data_AF-A0A2U1V566-F1
#
_entry.id   AF-A0A2U1V566-F1
#
_cell.length_a   1.000
_cell.length_b   1.000
_cell.length_c   1.000
_cell.angle_alpha   90.00
_cell.angle_beta   90.00
_cell.angle_gamma   90.00
#
_symmetry.space_group_name_H-M   'P 1'
#
loop_
_entity.id
_entity.type
_entity.pdbx_description
1 polymer ?
#
loop_
_entity_poly.entity_id
_entity_poly.type
_entity_poly.pdbx_seq_one_letter_code
_entity_poly.pdbx_strand_id
1 'polypeptide(L)'
;MDPWCLVALDTGYEHLFGFAIQHAGTGGLSWVLSTPVVWIDAATGRAQTESGRRYTLGRAVTPEALPTLEARIAFALMVEPQLTDPLPLPPVPKDLPAARKWVVACKMARHLGVEPPPLKDEAAVAHFLGANMERYWRLRDGRRPS
;
A
#
# COMPACT_ATOMS: atom_id res chain seq x y z
N MET A 1 -10.79 -0.77 3.76
CA MET A 1 -9.72 0.14 3.31
C MET A 1 -10.05 1.51 3.84
N ASP A 2 -9.12 2.20 4.48
CA ASP A 2 -9.34 3.58 4.93
C ASP A 2 -8.00 4.32 5.03
N PRO A 3 -7.72 5.29 4.13
CA PRO A 3 -8.58 5.78 3.06
C PRO A 3 -8.54 4.92 1.78
N TRP A 4 -9.42 5.23 0.82
CA TRP A 4 -9.42 4.64 -0.52
C TRP A 4 -9.62 5.70 -1.60
N CYS A 5 -9.13 5.45 -2.81
CA CYS A 5 -9.42 6.24 -4.00
C CYS A 5 -9.73 5.33 -5.19
N LEU A 6 -10.60 5.81 -6.07
CA LEU A 6 -10.89 5.18 -7.35
C LEU A 6 -9.90 5.71 -8.38
N VAL A 7 -9.29 4.81 -9.16
CA VAL A 7 -8.34 5.17 -10.21
C VAL A 7 -8.75 4.52 -11.53
N ALA A 8 -8.87 5.33 -12.57
CA ALA A 8 -9.02 4.83 -13.93
C ALA A 8 -7.62 4.49 -14.46
N LEU A 9 -7.42 3.24 -14.86
CA LEU A 9 -6.16 2.79 -15.49
C LEU A 9 -6.33 2.76 -17.01
N ASP A 10 -5.22 2.62 -17.75
CA ASP A 10 -5.23 2.65 -19.21
C ASP A 10 -6.07 1.54 -19.87
N THR A 11 -6.41 0.51 -19.08
CA THR A 11 -7.32 -0.56 -19.49
C THR A 11 -8.75 -0.08 -19.71
N GLY A 12 -9.07 1.16 -19.34
CA GLY A 12 -10.41 1.74 -19.40
C GLY A 12 -11.30 1.34 -18.23
N TYR A 13 -10.77 0.57 -17.27
CA TYR A 13 -11.49 0.13 -16.09
C TYR A 13 -11.06 0.91 -14.85
N GLU A 14 -12.00 1.04 -13.92
CA GLU A 14 -11.74 1.64 -12.62
C GLU A 14 -11.27 0.59 -11.62
N HIS A 15 -10.24 0.94 -10.85
CA HIS A 15 -9.67 0.12 -9.80
C HIS A 15 -9.72 0.87 -8.46
N LEU A 16 -9.81 0.12 -7.36
CA LEU A 16 -9.63 0.70 -6.03
C LEU A 16 -8.15 0.65 -5.66
N PHE A 17 -7.58 1.81 -5.38
CA PHE A 17 -6.41 1.89 -4.53
C PHE A 17 -6.88 2.09 -3.08
N GLY A 18 -6.50 1.14 -2.22
CA GLY A 18 -6.77 1.20 -0.80
C GLY A 18 -5.50 1.32 -0.01
N PHE A 19 -5.53 2.12 1.05
CA PHE A 19 -4.50 2.16 2.07
C PHE A 19 -5.14 1.91 3.44
N ALA A 20 -4.40 1.28 4.34
CA ALA A 20 -4.80 1.13 5.74
C ALA A 20 -3.54 1.06 6.58
N ILE A 21 -3.35 1.99 7.52
CA ILE A 21 -2.19 1.99 8.44
C ILE A 21 -2.27 0.81 9.41
N GLN A 22 -3.49 0.44 9.80
CA GLN A 22 -3.78 -0.72 10.63
C GLN A 22 -4.89 -1.53 9.95
N HIS A 23 -4.57 -2.77 9.60
CA HIS A 23 -5.54 -3.71 9.05
C HIS A 23 -5.45 -5.02 9.84
N ALA A 24 -6.53 -5.36 10.54
CA ALA A 24 -6.56 -6.46 11.51
C ALA A 24 -6.17 -7.81 10.90
N GLY A 25 -6.58 -8.08 9.66
CA GLY A 25 -6.27 -9.32 8.96
C GLY A 25 -4.81 -9.43 8.47
N THR A 26 -4.10 -8.30 8.37
CA THR A 26 -2.69 -8.28 7.96
C THR A 26 -1.76 -7.84 9.10
N GLY A 27 -2.26 -7.70 10.33
CA GLY A 27 -1.44 -7.29 11.48
C GLY A 27 -0.77 -5.91 11.31
N GLY A 28 -1.34 -5.02 10.50
CA GLY A 28 -0.70 -3.76 10.16
C GLY A 28 -0.97 -3.33 8.72
N LEU A 29 -0.06 -2.56 8.17
CA LEU A 29 -0.30 -1.74 7.01
C LEU A 29 -0.56 -2.55 5.74
N SER A 30 -1.63 -2.17 5.04
CA SER A 30 -2.06 -2.80 3.81
C SER A 30 -2.35 -1.73 2.77
N TRP A 31 -1.52 -1.64 1.75
CA TRP A 31 -1.91 -1.06 0.47
C TRP A 31 -2.41 -2.17 -0.45
N VAL A 32 -3.34 -1.85 -1.32
CA VAL A 32 -3.85 -2.76 -2.32
C VAL A 32 -4.29 -1.97 -3.53
N LEU A 33 -3.95 -2.48 -4.71
CA LEU A 33 -4.61 -2.12 -5.95
C LEU A 33 -5.48 -3.31 -6.32
N SER A 34 -6.78 -3.08 -6.47
CA SER A 34 -7.73 -4.16 -6.74
C SER A 34 -7.68 -4.61 -8.20
N THR A 35 -8.34 -5.73 -8.51
CA THR A 35 -8.85 -5.97 -9.88
C THR A 35 -9.93 -4.94 -10.22
N PRO A 36 -10.37 -4.82 -11.48
CA PRO A 36 -11.42 -3.87 -11.85
C PRO A 36 -12.64 -3.92 -10.95
N VAL A 37 -13.21 -2.76 -10.67
CA VAL A 37 -14.44 -2.57 -9.89
C VAL A 37 -15.62 -2.85 -10.79
N VAL A 38 -16.51 -3.75 -10.35
CA VAL A 38 -17.77 -4.06 -11.06
C VAL A 38 -18.98 -3.42 -10.41
N TRP A 39 -18.85 -3.05 -9.14
CA TRP A 39 -19.91 -2.38 -8.38
C TRP A 39 -19.31 -1.61 -7.22
N ILE A 40 -19.82 -0.40 -6.99
CA ILE A 40 -19.49 0.42 -5.84
C ILE A 40 -20.77 1.08 -5.31
N ASP A 41 -20.93 1.06 -4.00
CA ASP A 41 -21.93 1.80 -3.26
C ASP A 41 -21.21 2.65 -2.22
N ALA A 42 -21.00 3.91 -2.58
CA ALA A 42 -20.36 4.88 -1.72
C ALA A 42 -21.21 5.22 -0.47
N ALA A 43 -22.54 5.07 -0.54
CA ALA A 43 -23.42 5.37 0.59
C ALA A 43 -23.31 4.31 1.69
N THR A 44 -23.18 3.04 1.32
CA THR A 44 -22.97 1.95 2.28
C THR A 44 -21.50 1.60 2.52
N GLY A 45 -20.57 2.27 1.81
CA GLY A 45 -19.14 2.04 1.92
C GLY A 45 -18.74 0.64 1.48
N ARG A 46 -19.26 0.17 0.34
CA ARG A 46 -19.00 -1.18 -0.17
C ARG A 46 -18.59 -1.16 -1.63
N ALA A 47 -17.74 -2.11 -2.00
CA ALA A 47 -17.41 -2.35 -3.39
C ALA A 47 -17.21 -3.85 -3.65
N GLN A 48 -17.43 -4.24 -4.91
CA GLN A 48 -17.10 -5.55 -5.43
C GLN A 48 -16.24 -5.40 -6.69
N THR A 49 -15.28 -6.31 -6.84
CA THR A 49 -14.36 -6.33 -7.97
C THR A 49 -14.51 -7.60 -8.80
N GLU A 50 -13.97 -7.62 -10.01
CA GLU A 50 -14.05 -8.76 -10.94
C GLU A 50 -13.59 -10.09 -10.33
N SER A 51 -12.58 -10.07 -9.47
CA SER A 51 -12.13 -11.26 -8.72
C SER A 51 -13.16 -11.82 -7.72
N GLY A 52 -14.34 -11.20 -7.60
CA GLY A 52 -15.38 -11.55 -6.61
C GLY A 52 -15.10 -11.01 -5.20
N ARG A 53 -13.95 -10.37 -4.97
CA ARG A 53 -13.62 -9.75 -3.68
C ARG A 53 -14.57 -8.61 -3.36
N ARG A 54 -14.97 -8.55 -2.09
CA ARG A 54 -15.80 -7.48 -1.53
C ARG A 54 -14.99 -6.68 -0.52
N TYR A 55 -15.07 -5.36 -0.62
CA TYR A 55 -14.37 -4.44 0.27
C TYR A 55 -15.34 -3.63 1.10
N THR A 56 -15.00 -3.42 2.36
CA THR A 56 -15.54 -2.33 3.18
C THR A 56 -14.66 -1.11 2.99
N LEU A 57 -15.29 0.00 2.60
CA LEU A 57 -14.68 1.26 2.24
C LEU A 57 -14.88 2.27 3.38
N GLY A 58 -13.78 2.89 3.82
CA GLY A 58 -13.78 4.01 4.75
C GLY A 58 -13.85 5.33 3.99
N ARG A 59 -12.98 6.28 4.34
CA ARG A 59 -12.99 7.61 3.74
C ARG A 59 -12.47 7.59 2.29
N ALA A 60 -13.29 8.11 1.38
CA ALA A 60 -12.88 8.40 0.01
C ALA A 60 -11.92 9.58 0.00
N VAL A 61 -10.83 9.48 -0.76
CA VAL A 61 -9.85 10.54 -0.97
C VAL A 61 -9.47 10.63 -2.44
N THR A 62 -8.88 11.74 -2.86
CA THR A 62 -8.16 11.82 -4.14
C THR A 62 -6.72 11.33 -3.96
N PRO A 63 -6.01 10.94 -5.03
CA PRO A 63 -4.59 10.57 -4.94
C PRO A 63 -3.71 11.60 -4.22
N GLU A 64 -3.99 12.89 -4.43
CA GLU A 64 -3.23 14.00 -3.84
C GLU A 64 -3.49 14.13 -2.33
N ALA A 65 -4.67 13.69 -1.88
CA ALA A 65 -5.10 13.71 -0.48
C ALA A 65 -4.67 12.47 0.31
N LEU A 66 -3.81 11.61 -0.25
CA LEU A 66 -3.26 10.45 0.47
C LEU A 66 -2.46 10.90 1.70
N PRO A 67 -2.77 10.37 2.89
CA PRO A 67 -2.45 11.03 4.16
C PRO A 67 -0.98 10.89 4.58
N THR A 68 -0.29 9.85 4.13
CA THR A 68 1.08 9.54 4.56
C THR A 68 2.02 9.45 3.37
N LEU A 69 3.30 9.73 3.60
CA LEU A 69 4.33 9.53 2.58
C LEU A 69 4.39 8.06 2.11
N GLU A 70 4.18 7.12 3.01
CA GLU A 70 4.09 5.70 2.69
C GLU A 70 2.92 5.38 1.75
N ALA A 71 1.73 5.94 1.99
CA ALA A 71 0.57 5.77 1.10
C ALA A 71 0.84 6.33 -0.30
N ARG A 72 1.49 7.50 -0.36
CA ARG A 72 1.85 8.17 -1.61
C ARG A 72 2.85 7.38 -2.44
N ILE A 73 3.90 6.85 -1.80
CA ILE A 73 4.88 6.00 -2.48
C ILE A 73 4.24 4.67 -2.89
N ALA A 74 3.37 4.08 -2.06
CA ALA A 74 2.66 2.85 -2.44
C ALA A 74 1.75 3.07 -3.65
N PHE A 75 1.04 4.20 -3.71
CA PHE A 75 0.27 4.60 -4.88
C PHE A 75 1.16 4.72 -6.11
N ALA A 76 2.26 5.47 -5.99
CA ALA A 76 3.23 5.65 -7.06
C ALA A 76 3.72 4.32 -7.65
N LEU A 77 4.09 3.38 -6.78
CA LEU A 77 4.64 2.08 -7.18
C LEU A 77 3.62 1.11 -7.80
N MET A 78 2.32 1.27 -7.52
CA MET A 78 1.28 0.35 -7.96
C MET A 78 0.44 0.88 -9.11
N VAL A 79 0.20 2.18 -9.13
CA VAL A 79 -0.74 2.85 -10.05
C VAL A 79 0.00 3.48 -11.23
N GLU A 80 1.07 4.25 -11.00
CA GLU A 80 1.81 4.92 -12.11
C GLU A 80 2.25 3.99 -13.24
N PRO A 81 2.78 2.77 -12.97
CA PRO A 81 3.20 1.89 -14.05
C PRO A 81 2.06 1.39 -14.94
N GLN A 82 0.80 1.68 -14.59
CA GLN A 82 -0.41 1.29 -15.31
C GLN A 82 -1.11 2.47 -15.98
N LEU A 83 -0.45 3.63 -16.01
CA LEU A 83 -0.96 4.86 -16.60
C LEU A 83 -0.07 5.30 -17.77
N THR A 84 -0.71 5.73 -18.85
CA THR A 84 -0.09 6.27 -20.06
C THR A 84 0.15 7.76 -19.86
N ASP A 85 -0.79 8.43 -19.20
CA ASP A 85 -0.65 9.81 -18.77
C ASP A 85 -0.30 9.88 -17.28
N PRO A 86 0.79 10.55 -16.89
CA PRO A 86 1.17 10.68 -15.49
C PRO A 86 0.09 11.46 -14.72
N LEU A 87 -0.49 10.85 -13.70
CA LEU A 87 -1.32 11.56 -12.73
C LEU A 87 -0.47 12.59 -11.97
N PRO A 88 -1.05 13.72 -11.51
CA PRO A 88 -0.38 14.59 -10.56
C PRO A 88 -0.14 13.83 -9.26
N LEU A 89 1.10 13.36 -9.10
CA LEU A 89 1.47 12.61 -7.92
C LEU A 89 1.68 13.58 -6.77
N PRO A 90 1.22 13.21 -5.56
CA PRO A 90 1.67 13.93 -4.41
C PRO A 90 3.20 13.72 -4.27
N PRO A 91 3.92 14.66 -3.63
CA PRO A 91 5.39 14.66 -3.66
C PRO A 91 5.97 13.35 -3.12
N VAL A 92 6.60 12.60 -4.01
CA VAL A 92 7.33 11.35 -3.75
C VAL A 92 8.83 11.55 -4.04
N PRO A 93 9.73 10.76 -3.41
CA PRO A 93 11.14 10.75 -3.77
C PRO A 93 11.33 10.38 -5.25
N LYS A 94 12.30 11.02 -5.92
CA LYS A 94 12.65 10.71 -7.33
C LYS A 94 13.21 9.30 -7.50
N ASP A 95 13.89 8.78 -6.49
CA ASP A 95 14.42 7.42 -6.48
C ASP A 95 13.34 6.42 -6.01
N LEU A 96 12.53 5.95 -6.96
CA LEU A 96 11.49 4.96 -6.72
C LEU A 96 12.04 3.58 -6.26
N PRO A 97 13.18 3.08 -6.79
CA PRO A 97 13.81 1.87 -6.23
C PRO A 97 14.12 1.96 -4.74
N ALA A 98 14.73 3.05 -4.27
CA ALA A 98 14.99 3.26 -2.84
C ALA A 98 13.68 3.41 -2.05
N ALA A 99 12.71 4.16 -2.58
CA ALA A 99 11.40 4.34 -1.96
C ALA A 99 10.64 3.00 -1.81
N ARG A 100 10.76 2.09 -2.79
CA ARG A 100 10.21 0.73 -2.72
C ARG A 100 10.79 -0.07 -1.55
N LYS A 101 12.12 -0.06 -1.38
CA LYS A 101 12.79 -0.75 -0.25
C LYS A 101 12.27 -0.21 1.08
N TRP A 102 12.12 1.11 1.20
CA TRP A 102 11.61 1.76 2.40
C TRP A 102 10.15 1.37 2.71
N VAL A 103 9.27 1.36 1.71
CA VAL A 103 7.87 0.92 1.88
C VAL A 103 7.79 -0.53 2.39
N VAL A 104 8.65 -1.42 1.88
CA VAL A 104 8.76 -2.79 2.41
C VAL A 104 9.26 -2.79 3.86
N ALA A 105 10.25 -1.96 4.19
CA ALA A 105 10.76 -1.83 5.55
C ALA A 105 9.67 -1.34 6.52
N CYS A 106 8.84 -0.36 6.13
CA CYS A 106 7.72 0.13 6.94
C CYS A 106 6.68 -0.96 7.22
N LYS A 107 6.33 -1.76 6.20
CA LYS A 107 5.45 -2.91 6.38
C LYS A 107 6.03 -3.91 7.37
N MET A 108 7.29 -4.29 7.18
CA MET A 108 7.98 -5.24 8.06
C MET A 108 8.10 -4.73 9.49
N ALA A 109 8.51 -3.48 9.68
CA ALA A 109 8.65 -2.85 11.00
C ALA A 109 7.36 -2.96 11.81
N ARG A 110 6.23 -2.68 11.16
CA ARG A 110 4.90 -2.75 11.79
C ARG A 110 4.50 -4.18 12.16
N HIS A 111 4.75 -5.14 11.28
CA HIS A 111 4.53 -6.56 11.58
C HIS A 111 5.38 -7.07 12.76
N LEU A 112 6.59 -6.52 12.90
CA LEU A 112 7.53 -6.89 13.95
C LEU A 112 7.38 -6.07 15.24
N GLY A 113 6.53 -5.03 15.23
CA GLY A 113 6.35 -4.11 16.36
C GLY A 113 7.57 -3.23 16.65
N VAL A 114 8.35 -2.87 15.62
CA VAL A 114 9.55 -2.03 15.74
C VAL A 114 9.40 -0.74 14.93
N GLU A 115 10.28 0.23 15.17
CA GLU A 115 10.31 1.49 14.41
C GLU A 115 10.89 1.26 13.00
N PRO A 116 10.30 1.87 11.95
CA PRO A 116 10.85 1.78 10.60
C PRO A 116 12.13 2.62 10.44
N PRO A 117 13.05 2.23 9.55
CA PRO A 117 14.22 3.03 9.23
C PRO A 117 13.82 4.36 8.54
N PRO A 118 14.63 5.42 8.65
CA PRO A 118 14.36 6.69 7.99
C PRO A 118 14.54 6.56 6.46
N LEU A 119 13.60 7.10 5.69
CA LEU A 119 13.58 7.02 4.22
C LEU A 119 14.84 7.58 3.55
N LYS A 120 15.41 8.67 4.09
CA LYS A 120 16.56 9.37 3.50
C LYS A 120 17.89 8.66 3.74
N ASP A 121 17.91 7.58 4.52
CA ASP A 121 19.11 6.81 4.84
C ASP A 121 19.02 5.42 4.20
N GLU A 122 19.52 5.29 2.97
CA GLU A 122 19.47 4.03 2.25
C GLU A 122 20.26 2.91 2.97
N ALA A 123 21.37 3.26 3.64
CA ALA A 123 22.16 2.30 4.38
C ALA A 123 21.38 1.73 5.57
N ALA A 124 20.68 2.59 6.32
CA ALA A 124 19.81 2.15 7.41
C ALA A 124 18.63 1.30 6.90
N VAL A 125 18.03 1.66 5.76
CA VAL A 125 16.99 0.83 5.13
C VAL A 125 17.52 -0.55 4.74
N ALA A 126 18.67 -0.61 4.07
CA ALA A 126 19.29 -1.87 3.67
C ALA A 126 19.65 -2.75 4.87
N HIS A 127 20.25 -2.17 5.90
CA HIS A 127 20.58 -2.86 7.14
C HIS A 127 19.33 -3.38 7.84
N PHE A 128 18.30 -2.55 7.98
CA PHE A 128 17.03 -2.94 8.59
C PHE A 128 16.40 -4.13 7.85
N LEU A 129 16.38 -4.08 6.52
CA LEU A 129 15.84 -5.16 5.70
C LEU A 129 16.62 -6.46 5.94
N GLY A 130 17.95 -6.43 5.86
CA GLY A 130 18.79 -7.61 6.09
C GLY A 130 18.64 -8.21 7.48
N ALA A 131 18.56 -7.37 8.52
CA ALA A 131 18.47 -7.82 9.91
C ALA A 131 17.10 -8.45 10.27
N ASN A 132 16.02 -8.06 9.58
CA ASN A 132 14.66 -8.40 9.98
C ASN A 132 13.92 -9.34 9.02
N MET A 133 14.43 -9.52 7.79
CA MET A 133 13.74 -10.28 6.73
C MET A 133 13.34 -11.69 7.19
N GLU A 134 14.27 -12.42 7.79
CA GLU A 134 14.02 -13.81 8.22
C GLU A 134 12.97 -13.90 9.32
N ARG A 135 13.03 -13.00 10.32
CA ARG A 135 12.04 -12.91 11.40
C ARG A 135 10.65 -12.57 10.83
N TYR A 136 10.60 -11.68 9.86
CA TYR A 136 9.36 -11.30 9.18
C TYR A 136 8.74 -12.47 8.39
N TRP A 137 9.55 -13.24 7.65
CA TRP A 137 9.06 -14.43 6.95
C TRP A 137 8.54 -15.51 7.91
N ARG A 138 9.25 -15.79 9.00
CA ARG A 138 8.77 -16.73 10.03
C ARG A 138 7.41 -16.35 10.58
N LEU A 139 7.20 -15.06 10.88
CA LEU A 139 5.91 -14.53 11.32
C LEU A 139 4.81 -14.72 10.26
N ARG A 140 5.13 -14.43 8.98
CA ARG A 140 4.20 -14.50 7.85
C ARG A 140 3.78 -15.94 7.50
N ASP A 141 4.67 -16.89 7.66
CA ASP A 141 4.44 -18.31 7.37
C ASP A 141 3.73 -19.06 8.50
N GLY A 142 3.36 -18.36 9.59
CA GLY A 142 2.69 -18.96 10.74
C GLY A 142 3.61 -19.82 11.62
N ARG A 143 4.92 -19.83 11.37
CA ARG A 143 5.89 -20.47 12.26
C ARG A 143 6.11 -19.58 13.47
N ARG A 144 5.35 -19.83 14.54
CA ARG A 144 5.69 -19.28 15.86
C ARG A 144 7.12 -19.73 16.22
N PRO A 145 7.95 -18.87 16.83
CA PRO A 145 9.23 -19.30 17.35
C PRO A 145 8.99 -20.40 18.38
N SER A 146 9.65 -21.54 18.18
CA SER A 146 9.81 -22.63 19.15
C SER A 146 10.65 -22.18 20.33
#